data_AF-A0A5M6C9F7-F1
#
_entry.id   AF-A0A5M6C9F7-F1
#
_cell.length_a   1.000
_cell.length_b   1.000
_cell.length_c   1.000
_cell.angle_alpha   90.00
_cell.angle_beta   90.00
_cell.angle_gamma   90.00
#
_symmetry.space_group_name_H-M   'P 1'
#
loop_
_entity.id
_entity.type
_entity.pdbx_description
1 polymer ?
#
loop_
_entity_poly.entity_id
_entity_poly.type
_entity_poly.pdbx_seq_one_letter_code
_entity_poly.pdbx_strand_id
1 'polypeptide(L)'
;MSYFLDNIISQVAFRLGEDENDDSNIDRYRSLLYKLRQKYKNKRIYFVIDGLSKSIGLMKELEEYLFLGQSEFKYIITGYEKDFKKEVKDLNRITTTSINIVGISIYEIKHYLNISEITKNEEEDIFKITKGLFSRLFIIKRQLDKDIPLSKIMESEDYSEWIKVELNKIDLKNETIVTLLSLLSLSPDKLSLDDLSFITDVKRHEIEKLISSIDFIHMSDNDVEFISSSYKAFVAEKFKKNLDSVEESLIKLLNKTKDLDKKIELLKLLFDKKRWTDINSEVNEELLINSFKHTGSLNKINSIINIGNNASNQLKQQNNLVHLSLKGSYFNYLQNNLELISDVTTKLAFKDYTGALSIANKSIINIERLRLYCLIAKKQKKDNNVIEENLLSDIEALFKKSDFSNTGEVIYDIISDMLYIDPAMALKIVDNNELNDSNINDMIVAKLSIMSLNNEVDNDKKDTTNEKLEKFKNSKSRKVVRALSIILGDLSSDKILSEIDKIDDSIEKIKLIRLYLENIKKNTQGLEQLIDKTFDILLSSNVNNLINLEILILLSSKITLVENIEAKKIFLKKLSSIDKLIVDKGLFINKIRYKLYVFKVN
;
A
#
# COMPACT_ATOMS: atom_id res chain seq x y z
N MET A 1 -19.13 1.70 2.47
CA MET A 1 -18.47 2.22 1.25
C MET A 1 -19.39 3.02 0.32
N SER A 2 -20.60 2.53 -0.02
CA SER A 2 -21.59 3.23 -0.88
C SER A 2 -21.77 4.70 -0.51
N TYR A 3 -22.05 4.99 0.76
CA TYR A 3 -22.27 6.36 1.25
C TYR A 3 -21.14 7.34 0.94
N PHE A 4 -19.87 6.91 1.02
CA PHE A 4 -18.75 7.79 0.68
C PHE A 4 -18.72 8.11 -0.81
N LEU A 5 -18.91 7.09 -1.65
CA LEU A 5 -18.95 7.26 -3.10
C LEU A 5 -20.14 8.11 -3.52
N ASP A 6 -21.33 7.84 -3.00
CA ASP A 6 -22.55 8.63 -3.22
C ASP A 6 -22.31 10.11 -2.93
N ASN A 7 -21.75 10.39 -1.75
CA ASN A 7 -21.54 11.75 -1.27
C ASN A 7 -20.42 12.47 -2.07
N ILE A 8 -19.28 11.83 -2.27
CA ILE A 8 -18.15 12.45 -2.97
C ILE A 8 -18.42 12.61 -4.47
N ILE A 9 -19.11 11.66 -5.11
CA ILE A 9 -19.52 11.75 -6.52
C ILE A 9 -20.42 12.96 -6.70
N SER A 10 -21.41 13.13 -5.81
CA SER A 10 -22.36 14.25 -5.86
C SER A 10 -21.64 15.60 -5.71
N GLN A 11 -20.73 15.72 -4.73
CA GLN A 11 -19.93 16.94 -4.53
C GLN A 11 -19.01 17.26 -5.71
N VAL A 12 -18.36 16.23 -6.29
CA VAL A 12 -17.46 16.40 -7.45
C VAL A 12 -18.25 16.75 -8.71
N ALA A 13 -19.39 16.10 -8.95
CA ALA A 13 -20.30 16.38 -10.06
C ALA A 13 -20.86 17.81 -9.98
N PHE A 14 -21.34 18.22 -8.79
CA PHE A 14 -21.76 19.59 -8.52
C PHE A 14 -20.66 20.60 -8.84
N ARG A 15 -19.41 20.31 -8.43
CA ARG A 15 -18.28 21.21 -8.70
C ARG A 15 -17.89 21.26 -10.18
N LEU A 16 -18.19 20.22 -10.94
CA LEU A 16 -18.03 20.15 -12.38
C LEU A 16 -19.18 20.80 -13.14
N GLY A 17 -20.35 20.99 -12.50
CA GLY A 17 -21.57 21.48 -13.12
C GLY A 17 -22.29 20.39 -13.93
N GLU A 18 -22.10 19.12 -13.57
CA GLU A 18 -22.86 17.99 -14.14
C GLU A 18 -24.10 17.70 -13.29
N ASP A 19 -25.20 17.28 -13.93
CA ASP A 19 -26.43 16.91 -13.24
C ASP A 19 -26.22 15.68 -12.33
N GLU A 20 -26.89 15.70 -11.17
CA GLU A 20 -26.99 14.56 -10.27
C GLU A 20 -27.60 13.38 -11.03
N ASN A 21 -26.93 12.24 -10.94
CA ASN A 21 -27.35 10.98 -11.53
C ASN A 21 -27.09 9.93 -10.46
N ASP A 22 -28.05 9.03 -10.25
CA ASP A 22 -28.08 8.05 -9.15
C ASP A 22 -27.06 6.90 -9.27
N ASP A 23 -26.15 6.97 -10.26
CA ASP A 23 -25.28 5.86 -10.63
C ASP A 23 -23.95 5.91 -9.88
N SER A 24 -23.95 5.38 -8.66
CA SER A 24 -22.85 5.44 -7.71
C SER A 24 -21.80 4.35 -7.89
N ASN A 25 -21.18 4.31 -9.07
CA ASN A 25 -20.11 3.38 -9.37
C ASN A 25 -18.73 4.05 -9.28
N ILE A 26 -17.74 3.27 -8.85
CA ILE A 26 -16.31 3.59 -8.81
C ILE A 26 -15.81 4.11 -10.17
N ASP A 27 -16.29 3.53 -11.27
CA ASP A 27 -15.93 3.96 -12.62
C ASP A 27 -16.36 5.41 -12.89
N ARG A 28 -17.57 5.78 -12.45
CA ARG A 28 -18.07 7.15 -12.54
C ARG A 28 -17.23 8.09 -11.68
N TYR A 29 -16.96 7.73 -10.43
CA TYR A 29 -16.09 8.52 -9.55
C TYR A 29 -14.71 8.77 -10.17
N ARG A 30 -14.07 7.74 -10.73
CA ARG A 30 -12.77 7.88 -11.42
C ARG A 30 -12.86 8.80 -12.64
N SER A 31 -13.93 8.66 -13.44
CA SER A 31 -14.16 9.53 -14.60
C SER A 31 -14.36 10.99 -14.20
N LEU A 32 -15.10 11.25 -13.11
CA LEU A 32 -15.36 12.58 -12.58
C LEU A 32 -14.10 13.22 -12.03
N LEU A 33 -13.26 12.47 -11.30
CA LEU A 33 -11.98 13.00 -10.84
C LEU A 33 -11.02 13.30 -12.00
N TYR A 34 -11.04 12.49 -13.06
CA TYR A 34 -10.28 12.79 -14.28
C TYR A 34 -10.76 14.10 -14.92
N LYS A 35 -12.08 14.31 -15.05
CA LYS A 35 -12.66 15.57 -15.53
C LYS A 35 -12.34 16.75 -14.62
N LEU A 36 -12.41 16.55 -13.30
CA LEU A 36 -12.06 17.56 -12.29
C LEU A 36 -10.60 18.00 -12.45
N ARG A 37 -9.71 17.03 -12.69
CA ARG A 37 -8.29 17.28 -12.96
C ARG A 37 -8.06 18.04 -14.26
N GLN A 38 -8.78 17.70 -15.34
CA GLN A 38 -8.69 18.44 -16.60
C GLN A 38 -9.20 19.88 -16.45
N LYS A 39 -10.34 20.08 -15.81
CA LYS A 39 -10.99 21.39 -15.64
C LYS A 39 -10.17 22.34 -14.78
N TYR A 40 -9.51 21.82 -13.74
CA TYR A 40 -8.74 22.61 -12.78
C TYR A 40 -7.22 22.37 -12.90
N LYS A 41 -6.72 22.22 -14.13
CA LYS A 41 -5.29 22.05 -14.43
C LYS A 41 -4.46 23.14 -13.72
N ASN A 42 -3.38 22.74 -13.04
CA ASN A 42 -2.47 23.59 -12.23
C ASN A 42 -3.06 24.22 -10.95
N LYS A 43 -4.29 23.86 -10.52
CA LYS A 43 -4.85 24.32 -9.23
C LYS A 43 -4.84 23.18 -8.21
N ARG A 44 -4.65 23.55 -6.94
CA ARG A 44 -4.77 22.61 -5.81
C ARG A 44 -6.23 22.46 -5.43
N ILE A 45 -6.67 21.22 -5.29
CA ILE A 45 -8.03 20.87 -4.86
C ILE A 45 -7.93 20.24 -3.48
N TYR A 46 -8.70 20.75 -2.53
CA TYR A 46 -8.72 20.30 -1.15
C TYR A 46 -9.98 19.47 -0.89
N PHE A 47 -9.78 18.24 -0.43
CA PHE A 47 -10.83 17.38 0.09
C PHE A 47 -10.77 17.41 1.61
N VAL A 48 -11.88 17.70 2.26
CA VAL A 48 -12.02 17.67 3.72
C VAL A 48 -12.80 16.42 4.08
N ILE A 49 -12.19 15.54 4.85
CA ILE A 49 -12.79 14.28 5.28
C ILE A 49 -12.87 14.30 6.80
N ASP A 50 -14.09 14.50 7.28
CA ASP A 50 -14.42 14.53 8.69
C ASP A 50 -14.99 13.18 9.16
N GLY A 51 -14.86 12.86 10.45
CA GLY A 51 -15.50 11.71 11.09
C GLY A 51 -14.71 10.40 11.08
N LEU A 52 -13.54 10.34 10.43
CA LEU A 52 -12.73 9.11 10.34
C LEU A 52 -12.07 8.66 11.64
N SER A 53 -12.08 9.51 12.68
CA SER A 53 -11.52 9.18 13.99
C SER A 53 -12.25 8.04 14.71
N LYS A 54 -13.55 7.84 14.44
CA LYS A 54 -14.38 6.79 15.05
C LYS A 54 -14.27 5.43 14.34
N SER A 55 -13.85 5.43 13.08
CA SER A 55 -13.86 4.26 12.21
C SER A 55 -12.56 4.19 11.41
N ILE A 56 -11.44 4.05 12.11
CA ILE A 56 -10.10 4.04 11.50
C ILE A 56 -9.99 2.91 10.45
N GLY A 57 -10.71 1.80 10.63
CA GLY A 57 -10.83 0.72 9.63
C GLY A 57 -11.40 1.18 8.28
N LEU A 58 -12.36 2.12 8.27
CA LEU A 58 -12.88 2.71 7.03
C LEU A 58 -11.81 3.50 6.28
N MET A 59 -10.80 4.08 6.97
CA MET A 59 -9.73 4.78 6.28
C MET A 59 -8.94 3.84 5.35
N LYS A 60 -8.79 2.57 5.74
CA LYS A 60 -8.15 1.55 4.89
C LYS A 60 -8.97 1.21 3.65
N GLU A 61 -10.29 1.24 3.77
CA GLU A 61 -11.19 1.04 2.64
C GLU A 61 -11.25 2.28 1.73
N LEU A 62 -11.24 3.48 2.33
CA LEU A 62 -11.26 4.75 1.62
C LEU A 62 -9.95 5.04 0.92
N GLU A 63 -8.82 4.55 1.44
CA GLU A 63 -7.51 4.66 0.81
C GLU A 63 -7.54 4.26 -0.68
N GLU A 64 -8.30 3.23 -1.04
CA GLU A 64 -8.43 2.76 -2.43
C GLU A 64 -9.06 3.80 -3.38
N TYR A 65 -9.80 4.77 -2.83
CA TYR A 65 -10.53 5.84 -3.52
C TYR A 65 -9.90 7.22 -3.37
N LEU A 66 -9.09 7.42 -2.33
CA LEU A 66 -8.35 8.64 -2.12
C LEU A 66 -7.11 8.59 -3.00
N PHE A 67 -6.98 9.55 -3.92
CA PHE A 67 -5.82 9.68 -4.80
C PHE A 67 -4.65 10.31 -4.03
N LEU A 68 -4.23 9.64 -2.96
CA LEU A 68 -3.21 10.09 -2.02
C LEU A 68 -1.84 10.15 -2.73
N GLY A 69 -1.17 11.30 -2.60
CA GLY A 69 0.15 11.53 -3.17
C GLY A 69 0.17 12.17 -4.56
N GLN A 70 -0.98 12.46 -5.17
CA GLN A 70 -1.01 13.33 -6.35
C GLN A 70 -0.75 14.79 -5.94
N SER A 71 -0.09 15.55 -6.82
CA SER A 71 0.34 16.91 -6.50
C SER A 71 -0.83 17.90 -6.40
N GLU A 72 -1.87 17.63 -7.20
CA GLU A 72 -3.05 18.44 -7.43
C GLU A 72 -4.10 18.26 -6.32
N PHE A 73 -4.18 17.06 -5.73
CA PHE A 73 -5.15 16.74 -4.67
C PHE A 73 -4.51 16.82 -3.28
N LYS A 74 -5.14 17.59 -2.39
CA LYS A 74 -4.76 17.73 -0.98
C LYS A 74 -5.91 17.25 -0.12
N TYR A 75 -5.59 16.56 0.97
CA TYR A 75 -6.58 15.96 1.86
C TYR A 75 -6.37 16.51 3.27
N ILE A 76 -7.44 16.99 3.88
CA ILE A 76 -7.50 17.37 5.30
C ILE A 76 -8.37 16.34 5.98
N ILE A 77 -7.79 15.61 6.93
CA ILE A 77 -8.45 14.48 7.59
C ILE A 77 -8.49 14.76 9.09
N THR A 78 -9.64 14.56 9.71
CA THR A 78 -9.79 14.69 11.17
C THR A 78 -9.49 13.38 11.87
N GLY A 79 -8.54 13.37 12.80
CA GLY A 79 -8.29 12.26 13.73
C GLY A 79 -6.83 12.16 14.15
N TYR A 80 -6.46 11.05 14.79
CA TYR A 80 -5.12 10.88 15.34
C TYR A 80 -4.15 10.33 14.29
N GLU A 81 -3.10 11.11 14.00
CA GLU A 81 -2.10 10.75 12.98
C GLU A 81 -1.46 9.38 13.24
N LYS A 82 -1.21 9.02 14.50
CA LYS A 82 -0.60 7.73 14.88
C LYS A 82 -1.48 6.55 14.49
N ASP A 83 -2.79 6.67 14.68
CA ASP A 83 -3.74 5.60 14.43
C ASP A 83 -3.91 5.38 12.93
N PHE A 84 -3.99 6.47 12.15
CA PHE A 84 -4.03 6.39 10.70
C PHE A 84 -2.73 5.87 10.09
N LYS A 85 -1.57 6.27 10.60
CA LYS A 85 -0.26 5.75 10.14
C LYS A 85 -0.06 4.27 10.45
N LYS A 86 -0.75 3.76 11.47
CA LYS A 86 -0.73 2.34 11.84
C LYS A 86 -1.62 1.51 10.91
N GLU A 87 -2.83 1.98 10.61
CA GLU A 87 -3.78 1.26 9.75
C GLU A 87 -3.49 1.42 8.26
N VAL A 88 -3.10 2.63 7.82
CA VAL A 88 -2.77 2.95 6.43
C VAL A 88 -1.26 3.20 6.30
N LYS A 89 -0.55 2.17 5.85
CA LYS A 89 0.91 2.21 5.72
C LYS A 89 1.38 3.24 4.69
N ASP A 90 0.57 3.57 3.68
CA ASP A 90 0.96 4.55 2.65
C ASP A 90 0.97 6.00 3.15
N LEU A 91 0.27 6.33 4.23
CA LEU A 91 0.39 7.65 4.87
C LEU A 91 1.80 7.90 5.41
N ASN A 92 2.57 6.84 5.71
CA ASN A 92 3.99 6.98 6.10
C ASN A 92 4.89 7.38 4.92
N ARG A 93 4.42 7.22 3.68
CA ARG A 93 5.18 7.50 2.45
C ARG A 93 4.89 8.90 1.90
N ILE A 94 3.94 9.62 2.48
CA ILE A 94 3.44 10.93 2.03
C ILE A 94 3.78 11.97 3.10
N THR A 95 4.02 13.22 2.68
CA THR A 95 4.21 14.33 3.61
C THR A 95 2.91 14.64 4.34
N THR A 96 2.84 14.25 5.61
CA THR A 96 1.73 14.60 6.51
C THR A 96 2.17 15.75 7.43
N THR A 97 1.23 16.66 7.69
CA THR A 97 1.38 17.67 8.75
C THR A 97 0.19 17.50 9.68
N SER A 98 0.46 17.25 10.96
CA SER A 98 -0.56 17.18 11.99
C SER A 98 -0.68 18.53 12.66
N ILE A 99 -1.92 19.01 12.77
CA ILE A 99 -2.26 20.16 13.58
C ILE A 99 -2.86 19.58 14.86
N ASN A 100 -2.10 19.63 15.95
CA ASN A 100 -2.64 19.27 17.26
C ASN A 100 -3.61 20.36 17.68
N ILE A 101 -4.87 19.96 17.88
CA ILE A 101 -5.86 20.85 18.48
C ILE A 101 -5.46 21.00 19.94
N VAL A 102 -4.92 22.17 20.29
CA VAL A 102 -4.62 22.53 21.67
C VAL A 102 -5.96 22.67 22.41
N GLY A 103 -6.02 22.13 23.63
CA GLY A 103 -7.19 22.27 24.49
C GLY A 103 -7.53 23.74 24.74
N ILE A 104 -8.78 23.99 25.08
CA ILE A 104 -9.31 25.32 25.27
C ILE A 104 -8.67 25.98 26.50
N SER A 105 -8.33 27.25 26.38
CA SER A 105 -7.83 28.06 27.50
C SER A 105 -8.93 28.35 28.52
N ILE A 106 -8.55 28.67 29.77
CA ILE A 106 -9.50 29.06 30.82
C ILE A 106 -10.35 30.28 30.40
N TYR A 107 -9.76 31.21 29.65
CA TYR A 107 -10.47 32.38 29.14
C TYR A 107 -11.60 31.99 28.16
N GLU A 108 -11.30 31.11 27.20
CA GLU A 108 -12.28 30.60 26.26
C GLU A 108 -13.33 29.70 26.94
N ILE A 109 -12.96 28.96 28.00
CA ILE A 109 -13.90 28.20 28.84
C ILE A 109 -14.94 29.12 29.48
N LYS A 110 -14.50 30.21 30.12
CA LYS A 110 -15.40 31.21 30.72
C LYS A 110 -16.36 31.79 29.71
N HIS A 111 -15.83 32.16 28.54
CA HIS A 111 -16.62 32.71 27.46
C HIS A 111 -17.62 31.67 26.91
N TYR A 112 -17.22 30.41 26.77
CA TYR A 112 -18.09 29.35 26.26
C TYR A 112 -19.23 28.99 27.22
N LEU A 113 -18.95 28.95 28.53
CA LEU A 113 -19.92 28.67 29.58
C LEU A 113 -20.77 29.90 29.96
N ASN A 114 -20.45 31.08 29.43
CA ASN A 114 -21.13 32.34 29.72
C ASN A 114 -21.16 32.69 31.22
N ILE A 115 -20.06 32.40 31.94
CA ILE A 115 -19.94 32.69 33.38
C ILE A 115 -19.01 33.89 33.55
N SER A 116 -19.58 35.01 33.97
CA SER A 116 -18.88 36.30 34.10
C SER A 116 -18.03 36.42 35.38
N GLU A 117 -18.30 35.62 36.42
CA GLU A 117 -17.55 35.62 37.67
C GLU A 117 -17.26 34.18 38.12
N ILE A 118 -15.99 33.78 38.05
CA ILE A 118 -15.47 32.50 38.56
C ILE A 118 -14.27 32.83 39.43
N THR A 119 -14.17 32.24 40.62
CA THR A 119 -12.98 32.37 41.48
C THR A 119 -11.81 31.56 40.92
N LYS A 120 -10.57 31.94 41.29
CA LYS A 120 -9.35 31.28 40.79
C LYS A 120 -9.28 29.78 41.11
N ASN A 121 -9.87 29.35 42.24
CA ASN A 121 -9.97 27.93 42.59
C ASN A 121 -10.96 27.20 41.67
N GLU A 122 -12.07 27.84 41.32
CA GLU A 122 -13.08 27.24 40.45
C GLU A 122 -12.59 27.10 39.00
N GLU A 123 -11.74 28.01 38.53
CA GLU A 123 -11.06 27.88 37.24
C GLU A 123 -10.16 26.65 37.17
N GLU A 124 -9.36 26.42 38.21
CA GLU A 124 -8.46 25.27 38.30
C GLU A 124 -9.24 23.95 38.35
N ASP A 125 -10.35 23.92 39.06
CA ASP A 125 -11.17 22.72 39.20
C ASP A 125 -11.98 22.41 37.93
N ILE A 126 -12.54 23.43 37.25
CA ILE A 126 -13.15 23.24 35.92
C ILE A 126 -12.09 22.72 34.94
N PHE A 127 -10.87 23.28 34.98
CA PHE A 127 -9.79 22.82 34.11
C PHE A 127 -9.33 21.40 34.47
N LYS A 128 -9.29 21.01 35.75
CA LYS A 128 -8.99 19.62 36.17
C LYS A 128 -10.01 18.62 35.66
N ILE A 129 -11.31 18.94 35.77
CA ILE A 129 -12.42 18.07 35.36
C ILE A 129 -12.45 17.94 33.82
N THR A 130 -12.35 19.07 33.12
CA THR A 130 -12.52 19.14 31.66
C THR A 130 -11.23 18.86 30.89
N LYS A 131 -10.06 19.09 31.50
CA LYS A 131 -8.74 19.06 30.87
C LYS A 131 -8.65 19.89 29.58
N GLY A 132 -9.49 20.92 29.44
CA GLY A 132 -9.60 21.74 28.24
C GLY A 132 -10.26 21.06 27.03
N LEU A 133 -10.99 19.94 27.22
CA LEU A 133 -11.68 19.24 26.13
C LEU A 133 -13.09 19.81 25.90
N PHE A 134 -13.38 20.26 24.66
CA PHE A 134 -14.70 20.77 24.24
C PHE A 134 -15.84 19.80 24.57
N SER A 135 -15.65 18.50 24.38
CA SER A 135 -16.67 17.49 24.65
C SER A 135 -17.09 17.42 26.12
N ARG A 136 -16.15 17.65 27.05
CA ARG A 136 -16.44 17.69 28.50
C ARG A 136 -17.07 19.02 28.91
N LEU A 137 -16.62 20.11 28.29
CA LEU A 137 -17.17 21.46 28.52
C LEU A 137 -18.60 21.59 28.04
N PHE A 138 -18.94 20.98 26.90
CA PHE A 138 -20.31 20.90 26.40
C PHE A 138 -21.26 20.27 27.43
N ILE A 139 -20.80 19.26 28.16
CA ILE A 139 -21.62 18.56 29.16
C ILE A 139 -21.82 19.45 30.40
N ILE A 140 -20.77 20.13 30.87
CA ILE A 140 -20.89 21.12 31.95
C ILE A 140 -21.87 22.22 31.55
N LYS A 141 -21.72 22.78 30.34
CA LYS A 141 -22.65 23.78 29.80
C LYS A 141 -24.09 23.29 29.84
N ARG A 142 -24.32 22.04 29.41
CA ARG A 142 -25.66 21.45 29.43
C ARG A 142 -26.24 21.27 30.84
N GLN A 143 -25.41 21.00 31.85
CA GLN A 143 -25.89 20.96 33.24
C GLN A 143 -26.22 22.36 33.77
N LEU A 144 -25.42 23.37 33.40
CA LEU A 144 -25.68 24.77 33.73
C LEU A 144 -26.97 25.27 33.06
N ASP A 145 -27.20 24.91 31.79
CA ASP A 145 -28.43 25.21 31.05
C ASP A 145 -29.66 24.49 31.65
N LYS A 146 -29.46 23.47 32.50
CA LYS A 146 -30.49 22.76 33.28
C LYS A 146 -30.62 23.29 34.72
N ASP A 147 -30.11 24.48 35.00
CA ASP A 147 -30.11 25.17 36.29
C ASP A 147 -29.39 24.42 37.43
N ILE A 148 -28.43 23.54 37.11
CA ILE A 148 -27.59 22.90 38.14
C ILE A 148 -26.46 23.87 38.51
N PRO A 149 -26.31 24.25 39.79
CA PRO A 149 -25.27 25.20 40.21
C PRO A 149 -23.87 24.60 40.05
N LEU A 150 -22.93 25.46 39.62
CA LEU A 150 -21.53 25.10 39.38
C LEU A 150 -20.87 24.44 40.60
N SER A 151 -21.18 24.89 41.81
CA SER A 151 -20.68 24.31 43.06
C SER A 151 -20.97 22.81 43.19
N LYS A 152 -22.16 22.37 42.77
CA LYS A 152 -22.55 20.95 42.79
C LYS A 152 -21.88 20.14 41.68
N ILE A 153 -21.55 20.79 40.56
CA ILE A 153 -20.79 20.18 39.45
C ILE A 153 -19.33 19.94 39.88
N MET A 154 -18.82 20.76 40.78
CA MET A 154 -17.43 20.74 41.25
C MET A 154 -17.18 19.79 42.44
N GLU A 155 -18.23 19.30 43.11
CA GLU A 155 -18.10 18.32 44.20
C GLU A 155 -17.65 16.92 43.72
N SER A 156 -17.79 16.61 42.44
CA SER A 156 -17.35 15.34 41.84
C SER A 156 -15.90 15.41 41.37
N GLU A 157 -15.06 14.47 41.80
CA GLU A 157 -13.63 14.43 41.41
C GLU A 157 -13.41 13.89 39.99
N ASP A 158 -14.35 13.08 39.46
CA ASP A 158 -14.22 12.45 38.14
C ASP A 158 -15.45 12.69 37.24
N TYR A 159 -15.17 13.11 36.00
CA TYR A 159 -16.16 13.32 34.93
C TYR A 159 -17.04 12.07 34.68
N SER A 160 -16.51 10.88 34.92
CA SER A 160 -17.22 9.60 34.82
C SER A 160 -18.45 9.52 35.73
N GLU A 161 -18.47 10.26 36.84
CA GLU A 161 -19.58 10.25 37.79
C GLU A 161 -20.83 10.92 37.23
N TRP A 162 -20.69 11.95 36.40
CA TRP A 162 -21.82 12.59 35.74
C TRP A 162 -22.48 11.70 34.69
N ILE A 163 -21.67 10.96 33.93
CA ILE A 163 -22.19 9.96 33.00
C ILE A 163 -22.97 8.89 33.79
N LYS A 164 -22.48 8.47 34.98
CA LYS A 164 -23.20 7.55 35.86
C LYS A 164 -24.52 8.14 36.35
N VAL A 165 -24.54 9.41 36.76
CA VAL A 165 -25.76 10.08 37.25
C VAL A 165 -26.84 10.10 36.17
N GLU A 166 -26.49 10.44 34.93
CA GLU A 166 -27.45 10.42 33.81
C GLU A 166 -27.89 9.00 33.43
N LEU A 167 -26.97 8.02 33.44
CA LEU A 167 -27.31 6.61 33.24
C LEU A 167 -28.24 6.05 34.33
N ASN A 168 -28.13 6.54 35.57
CA ASN A 168 -28.95 6.10 36.69
C ASN A 168 -30.37 6.71 36.65
N LYS A 169 -30.60 7.78 35.89
CA LYS A 169 -31.94 8.34 35.63
C LYS A 169 -32.74 7.49 34.65
N ILE A 170 -32.07 6.62 33.90
CA ILE A 170 -32.71 5.72 32.93
C ILE A 170 -33.21 4.47 33.66
N ASP A 171 -34.40 4.00 33.29
CA ASP A 171 -34.91 2.73 33.78
C ASP A 171 -34.17 1.55 33.15
N LEU A 172 -33.07 1.13 33.78
CA LEU A 172 -32.26 -0.02 33.38
C LEU A 172 -32.97 -1.38 33.60
N LYS A 173 -34.22 -1.38 34.10
CA LYS A 173 -35.06 -2.58 34.12
C LYS A 173 -35.75 -2.84 32.78
N ASN A 174 -35.82 -1.83 31.91
CA ASN A 174 -36.35 -1.99 30.57
C ASN A 174 -35.31 -2.67 29.66
N GLU A 175 -35.55 -3.94 29.33
CA GLU A 175 -34.66 -4.75 28.49
C GLU A 175 -34.41 -4.16 27.09
N THR A 176 -35.41 -3.47 26.52
CA THR A 176 -35.27 -2.80 25.22
C THR A 176 -34.24 -1.67 25.30
N ILE A 177 -34.26 -0.86 26.35
CA ILE A 177 -33.31 0.25 26.53
C ILE A 177 -31.89 -0.30 26.74
N VAL A 178 -31.75 -1.36 27.55
CA VAL A 178 -30.46 -2.02 27.77
C VAL A 178 -29.89 -2.57 26.46
N THR A 179 -30.74 -3.20 25.64
CA THR A 179 -30.35 -3.74 24.33
C THR A 179 -29.92 -2.62 23.38
N LEU A 180 -30.70 -1.53 23.28
CA LEU A 180 -30.36 -0.37 22.44
C LEU A 180 -29.02 0.28 22.84
N LEU A 181 -28.81 0.51 24.15
CA LEU A 181 -27.56 1.08 24.65
C LEU A 181 -26.37 0.15 24.43
N SER A 182 -26.57 -1.16 24.57
CA SER A 182 -25.53 -2.17 24.32
C SER A 182 -25.14 -2.18 22.83
N LEU A 183 -26.12 -2.19 21.92
CA LEU A 183 -25.90 -2.16 20.47
C LEU A 183 -25.13 -0.91 20.04
N LEU A 184 -25.59 0.28 20.46
CA LEU A 184 -24.97 1.55 20.07
C LEU A 184 -23.54 1.70 20.61
N SER A 185 -23.26 1.11 21.77
CA SER A 185 -21.96 1.26 22.45
C SER A 185 -20.92 0.25 22.00
N LEU A 186 -21.32 -1.01 21.78
CA LEU A 186 -20.44 -2.11 21.43
C LEU A 186 -20.33 -2.34 19.91
N SER A 187 -21.25 -1.81 19.10
CA SER A 187 -21.15 -1.88 17.64
C SER A 187 -19.97 -1.02 17.13
N PRO A 188 -19.12 -1.56 16.23
CA PRO A 188 -18.09 -0.79 15.56
C PRO A 188 -18.71 0.23 14.58
N ASP A 189 -19.82 -0.15 13.94
CA ASP A 189 -20.52 0.66 12.95
C ASP A 189 -21.65 1.51 13.54
N LYS A 190 -21.99 2.58 12.81
CA LYS A 190 -23.19 3.37 13.08
C LYS A 190 -24.44 2.56 12.73
N LEU A 191 -25.46 2.66 13.56
CA LEU A 191 -26.73 1.96 13.38
C LEU A 191 -27.84 2.97 13.10
N SER A 192 -28.62 2.70 12.07
CA SER A 192 -29.80 3.50 11.76
C SER A 192 -30.99 3.10 12.64
N LEU A 193 -32.02 3.95 12.69
CA LEU A 193 -33.29 3.60 13.35
C LEU A 193 -33.92 2.33 12.76
N ASP A 194 -33.76 2.11 11.46
CA ASP A 194 -34.29 0.94 10.77
C ASP A 194 -33.52 -0.33 11.16
N ASP A 195 -32.20 -0.23 11.36
CA ASP A 195 -31.37 -1.32 11.86
C ASP A 195 -31.73 -1.69 13.30
N LEU A 196 -31.89 -0.68 14.18
CA LEU A 196 -32.28 -0.89 15.57
C LEU A 196 -33.69 -1.49 15.69
N SER A 197 -34.63 -1.02 14.88
CA SER A 197 -35.99 -1.56 14.80
C SER A 197 -36.00 -3.01 14.38
N PHE A 198 -35.19 -3.35 13.37
CA PHE A 198 -35.05 -4.71 12.89
C PHE A 198 -34.42 -5.65 13.94
N ILE A 199 -33.37 -5.20 14.62
CA ILE A 199 -32.66 -6.02 15.61
C ILE A 199 -33.53 -6.27 16.86
N THR A 200 -34.20 -5.22 17.34
CA THR A 200 -34.94 -5.27 18.61
C THR A 200 -36.38 -5.75 18.45
N ASP A 201 -36.88 -5.89 17.22
CA ASP A 201 -38.29 -6.18 16.89
C ASP A 201 -39.29 -5.19 17.51
N VAL A 202 -38.83 -3.94 17.70
CA VAL A 202 -39.64 -2.84 18.25
C VAL A 202 -39.93 -1.85 17.13
N LYS A 203 -41.15 -1.31 17.10
CA LYS A 203 -41.56 -0.35 16.07
C LYS A 203 -40.69 0.90 16.10
N ARG A 204 -40.32 1.40 14.93
CA ARG A 204 -39.49 2.61 14.76
C ARG A 204 -39.95 3.79 15.64
N HIS A 205 -41.26 4.05 15.71
CA HIS A 205 -41.80 5.16 16.51
C HIS A 205 -41.64 4.97 18.03
N GLU A 206 -41.61 3.73 18.51
CA GLU A 206 -41.37 3.42 19.92
C GLU A 206 -39.89 3.58 20.27
N ILE A 207 -39.00 3.15 19.37
CA ILE A 207 -37.55 3.36 19.50
C ILE A 207 -37.22 4.86 19.48
N GLU A 208 -37.83 5.62 18.59
CA GLU A 208 -37.66 7.08 18.52
C GLU A 208 -38.07 7.75 19.84
N LYS A 209 -39.19 7.34 20.45
CA LYS A 209 -39.61 7.81 21.78
C LYS A 209 -38.60 7.44 22.86
N LEU A 210 -38.12 6.21 22.88
CA LEU A 210 -37.13 5.74 23.86
C LEU A 210 -35.77 6.41 23.70
N ILE A 211 -35.37 6.73 22.47
CA ILE A 211 -34.14 7.48 22.21
C ILE A 211 -34.31 8.94 22.61
N SER A 212 -35.45 9.55 22.29
CA SER A 212 -35.74 10.95 22.63
C SER A 212 -35.81 11.23 24.13
N SER A 213 -36.10 10.20 24.95
CA SER A 213 -36.08 10.30 26.41
C SER A 213 -34.67 10.19 27.01
N ILE A 214 -33.66 9.83 26.20
CA ILE A 214 -32.27 9.69 26.64
C ILE A 214 -31.48 10.93 26.22
N ASP A 215 -31.17 11.79 27.19
CA ASP A 215 -30.50 13.07 27.00
C ASP A 215 -29.14 12.99 26.27
N PHE A 216 -28.44 11.86 26.30
CA PHE A 216 -27.08 11.72 25.74
C PHE A 216 -26.99 10.97 24.41
N ILE A 217 -28.15 10.67 23.79
CA ILE A 217 -28.25 10.08 22.45
C ILE A 217 -28.93 11.11 21.54
N HIS A 218 -28.44 11.22 20.31
CA HIS A 218 -29.04 12.09 19.30
C HIS A 218 -29.20 11.33 17.98
N MET A 219 -30.12 11.83 17.15
CA MET A 219 -30.38 11.29 15.81
C MET A 219 -29.85 12.29 14.78
N SER A 220 -29.03 11.80 13.84
CA SER A 220 -28.45 12.59 12.74
C SER A 220 -28.74 11.86 11.44
N ASP A 221 -29.49 12.48 10.51
CA ASP A 221 -29.71 11.96 9.15
C ASP A 221 -30.05 10.45 9.06
N ASN A 222 -30.89 9.97 10.01
CA ASN A 222 -31.34 8.58 10.20
C ASN A 222 -30.43 7.64 11.03
N ASP A 223 -29.21 8.07 11.37
CA ASP A 223 -28.29 7.37 12.27
C ASP A 223 -28.51 7.77 13.74
N VAL A 224 -28.28 6.81 14.64
CA VAL A 224 -28.37 7.03 16.09
C VAL A 224 -26.97 7.05 16.69
N GLU A 225 -26.61 8.14 17.34
CA GLU A 225 -25.27 8.34 17.89
C GLU A 225 -25.27 8.88 19.32
N PHE A 226 -24.23 8.51 20.06
CA PHE A 226 -23.91 9.21 21.31
C PHE A 226 -23.43 10.63 21.02
N ILE A 227 -23.85 11.58 21.86
CA ILE A 227 -23.41 12.98 21.77
C ILE A 227 -21.88 13.09 21.89
N SER A 228 -21.22 12.17 22.59
CA SER A 228 -19.76 12.09 22.62
C SER A 228 -19.23 10.66 22.65
N SER A 229 -18.02 10.48 22.12
CA SER A 229 -17.29 9.20 22.19
C SER A 229 -16.98 8.79 23.63
N SER A 230 -16.91 9.74 24.57
CA SER A 230 -16.74 9.45 25.99
C SER A 230 -17.96 8.78 26.62
N TYR A 231 -19.19 9.17 26.22
CA TYR A 231 -20.40 8.43 26.60
C TYR A 231 -20.39 7.02 26.00
N LYS A 232 -20.06 6.89 24.70
CA LYS A 232 -19.98 5.58 24.03
C LYS A 232 -19.04 4.61 24.77
N ALA A 233 -17.82 5.06 25.08
CA ALA A 233 -16.81 4.24 25.76
C ALA A 233 -17.24 3.84 27.18
N PHE A 234 -17.79 4.77 27.95
CA PHE A 234 -18.26 4.49 29.32
C PHE A 234 -19.41 3.48 29.34
N VAL A 235 -20.37 3.64 28.42
CA VAL A 235 -21.51 2.71 28.27
C VAL A 235 -21.04 1.34 27.79
N ALA A 236 -20.09 1.28 26.85
CA ALA A 236 -19.50 0.04 26.36
C ALA A 236 -18.82 -0.76 27.49
N GLU A 237 -18.07 -0.09 28.38
CA GLU A 237 -17.46 -0.74 29.53
C GLU A 237 -18.51 -1.33 30.50
N LYS A 238 -19.59 -0.59 30.75
CA LYS A 238 -20.70 -1.03 31.61
C LYS A 238 -21.42 -2.25 31.04
N PHE A 239 -21.63 -2.30 29.73
CA PHE A 239 -22.38 -3.37 29.04
C PHE A 239 -21.51 -4.43 28.38
N LYS A 240 -20.20 -4.49 28.66
CA LYS A 240 -19.27 -5.45 28.06
C LYS A 240 -19.73 -6.92 28.16
N LYS A 241 -20.50 -7.27 29.18
CA LYS A 241 -21.10 -8.61 29.37
C LYS A 241 -22.12 -8.97 28.28
N ASN A 242 -22.69 -7.98 27.60
CA ASN A 242 -23.69 -8.16 26.54
C ASN A 242 -23.07 -8.29 25.14
N LEU A 243 -21.74 -8.31 25.03
CA LEU A 243 -21.03 -8.35 23.74
C LEU A 243 -21.45 -9.54 22.87
N ASP A 244 -21.62 -10.73 23.44
CA ASP A 244 -22.10 -11.90 22.70
C ASP A 244 -23.51 -11.69 22.13
N SER A 245 -24.40 -11.05 22.88
CA SER A 245 -25.77 -10.75 22.44
C SER A 245 -25.81 -9.67 21.35
N VAL A 246 -24.91 -8.69 21.42
CA VAL A 246 -24.74 -7.66 20.40
C VAL A 246 -24.20 -8.28 19.11
N GLU A 247 -23.18 -9.13 19.19
CA GLU A 247 -22.62 -9.80 18.01
C GLU A 247 -23.65 -10.71 17.31
N GLU A 248 -24.47 -11.45 18.07
CA GLU A 248 -25.61 -12.21 17.50
C GLU A 248 -26.63 -11.31 16.81
N SER A 249 -26.87 -10.12 17.36
CA SER A 249 -27.74 -9.12 16.76
C SER A 249 -27.16 -8.52 15.48
N LEU A 250 -25.84 -8.29 15.45
CA LEU A 250 -25.12 -7.84 14.26
C LEU A 250 -25.12 -8.91 13.17
N ILE A 251 -24.99 -10.20 13.51
CA ILE A 251 -25.13 -11.31 12.55
C ILE A 251 -26.50 -11.24 11.87
N LYS A 252 -27.58 -11.07 12.64
CA LYS A 252 -28.94 -10.94 12.09
C LYS A 252 -29.04 -9.78 11.11
N LEU A 253 -28.46 -8.63 11.46
CA LEU A 253 -28.47 -7.44 10.63
C LEU A 253 -27.67 -7.65 9.33
N LEU A 254 -26.45 -8.16 9.44
CA LEU A 254 -25.54 -8.38 8.33
C LEU A 254 -26.07 -9.43 7.35
N ASN A 255 -26.81 -10.45 7.81
CA ASN A 255 -27.47 -11.42 6.92
C ASN A 255 -28.48 -10.78 5.95
N LYS A 256 -29.02 -9.59 6.27
CA LYS A 256 -29.99 -8.87 5.41
C LYS A 256 -29.30 -8.04 4.33
N THR A 257 -28.01 -7.73 4.49
CA THR A 257 -27.31 -6.81 3.58
C THR A 257 -27.00 -7.46 2.24
N LYS A 258 -27.09 -6.65 1.17
CA LYS A 258 -26.57 -7.00 -0.16
C LYS A 258 -25.16 -6.45 -0.40
N ASP A 259 -24.67 -5.62 0.51
CA ASP A 259 -23.34 -5.01 0.43
C ASP A 259 -22.25 -6.08 0.61
N LEU A 260 -21.35 -6.21 -0.38
CA LEU A 260 -20.31 -7.23 -0.43
C LEU A 260 -19.27 -7.05 0.67
N ASP A 261 -18.93 -5.81 1.02
CA ASP A 261 -17.92 -5.56 2.05
C ASP A 261 -18.44 -5.98 3.43
N LYS A 262 -19.72 -5.67 3.70
CA LYS A 262 -20.43 -6.14 4.90
C LYS A 262 -20.59 -7.66 4.95
N LYS A 263 -20.71 -8.34 3.79
CA LYS A 263 -20.70 -9.82 3.74
C LYS A 263 -19.34 -10.42 4.07
N ILE A 264 -18.25 -9.78 3.66
CA ILE A 264 -16.90 -10.24 4.05
C ILE A 264 -16.68 -10.06 5.55
N GLU A 265 -17.17 -8.96 6.13
CA GLU A 265 -17.15 -8.74 7.57
C GLU A 265 -18.00 -9.77 8.33
N LEU A 266 -19.20 -10.06 7.84
CA LEU A 266 -20.05 -11.16 8.35
C LEU A 266 -19.29 -12.49 8.38
N LEU A 267 -18.59 -12.86 7.30
CA LEU A 267 -17.83 -14.11 7.26
C LEU A 267 -16.73 -14.17 8.32
N LYS A 268 -16.04 -13.06 8.59
CA LYS A 268 -15.03 -13.00 9.66
C LYS A 268 -15.68 -13.17 11.04
N LEU A 269 -16.78 -12.47 11.29
CA LEU A 269 -17.49 -12.53 12.56
C LEU A 269 -18.10 -13.93 12.80
N LEU A 270 -18.65 -14.57 11.76
CA LEU A 270 -19.10 -15.96 11.82
C LEU A 270 -17.95 -16.94 12.09
N PHE A 271 -16.77 -16.69 11.49
CA PHE A 271 -15.57 -17.50 11.69
C PHE A 271 -15.08 -17.41 13.14
N ASP A 272 -15.01 -16.20 13.71
CA ASP A 272 -14.62 -15.98 15.09
C ASP A 272 -15.61 -16.64 16.08
N LYS A 273 -16.91 -16.61 15.76
CA LYS A 273 -17.96 -17.33 16.52
C LYS A 273 -18.05 -18.81 16.24
N LYS A 274 -17.23 -19.36 15.34
CA LYS A 274 -17.24 -20.78 14.96
C LYS A 274 -18.60 -21.26 14.43
N ARG A 275 -19.37 -20.36 13.80
CA ARG A 275 -20.69 -20.66 13.19
C ARG A 275 -20.51 -21.27 11.81
N TRP A 276 -19.96 -22.48 11.77
CA TRP A 276 -19.53 -23.15 10.54
C TRP A 276 -20.67 -23.39 9.55
N THR A 277 -21.89 -23.67 10.03
CA THR A 277 -23.07 -23.91 9.18
C THR A 277 -23.42 -22.69 8.34
N ASP A 278 -23.34 -21.50 8.93
CA ASP A 278 -23.76 -20.26 8.30
C ASP A 278 -22.70 -19.76 7.32
N ILE A 279 -21.42 -19.98 7.64
CA ILE A 279 -20.32 -19.76 6.69
C ILE A 279 -20.54 -20.60 5.43
N ASN A 280 -20.94 -21.86 5.60
CA ASN A 280 -21.11 -22.78 4.49
C ASN A 280 -22.29 -22.40 3.58
N SER A 281 -23.33 -21.76 4.12
CA SER A 281 -24.43 -21.21 3.31
C SER A 281 -24.07 -19.89 2.62
N GLU A 282 -23.25 -19.05 3.26
CA GLU A 282 -22.87 -17.75 2.71
C GLU A 282 -21.75 -17.83 1.66
N VAL A 283 -20.80 -18.77 1.80
CA VAL A 283 -19.71 -18.97 0.83
C VAL A 283 -20.23 -19.72 -0.39
N ASN A 284 -20.90 -18.98 -1.28
CA ASN A 284 -21.44 -19.47 -2.53
C ASN A 284 -20.73 -18.86 -3.77
N GLU A 285 -21.11 -19.31 -4.96
CA GLU A 285 -20.49 -18.87 -6.22
C GLU A 285 -20.71 -17.40 -6.50
N GLU A 286 -21.91 -16.89 -6.20
CA GLU A 286 -22.27 -15.50 -6.41
C GLU A 286 -21.40 -14.57 -5.56
N LEU A 287 -21.18 -14.92 -4.28
CA LEU A 287 -20.29 -14.16 -3.40
C LEU A 287 -18.86 -14.16 -3.94
N LEU A 288 -18.33 -15.30 -4.37
CA LEU A 288 -16.96 -15.39 -4.89
C LEU A 288 -16.79 -14.56 -6.17
N ILE A 289 -17.73 -14.65 -7.11
CA ILE A 289 -17.67 -13.91 -8.39
C ILE A 289 -17.81 -12.41 -8.14
N ASN A 290 -18.77 -11.99 -7.31
CA ASN A 290 -18.99 -10.59 -7.02
C ASN A 290 -17.83 -9.98 -6.23
N SER A 291 -17.31 -10.72 -5.24
CA SER A 291 -16.09 -10.32 -4.51
C SER A 291 -14.89 -10.21 -5.45
N PHE A 292 -14.78 -11.09 -6.45
CA PHE A 292 -13.65 -11.10 -7.37
C PHE A 292 -13.70 -9.90 -8.31
N LYS A 293 -14.88 -9.61 -8.86
CA LYS A 293 -15.11 -8.42 -9.69
C LYS A 293 -14.91 -7.12 -8.92
N HIS A 294 -15.37 -7.05 -7.66
CA HIS A 294 -15.29 -5.85 -6.85
C HIS A 294 -13.86 -5.56 -6.39
N THR A 295 -13.14 -6.60 -5.94
CA THR A 295 -11.83 -6.42 -5.31
C THR A 295 -10.64 -6.52 -6.27
N GLY A 296 -10.76 -7.28 -7.37
CA GLY A 296 -9.66 -7.57 -8.28
C GLY A 296 -8.45 -8.26 -7.60
N SER A 297 -8.65 -8.81 -6.38
CA SER A 297 -7.60 -9.37 -5.54
C SER A 297 -7.86 -10.85 -5.25
N LEU A 298 -6.98 -11.69 -5.78
CA LEU A 298 -7.01 -13.14 -5.54
C LEU A 298 -6.79 -13.48 -4.07
N ASN A 299 -6.03 -12.67 -3.33
CA ASN A 299 -5.81 -12.91 -1.90
C ASN A 299 -7.10 -12.75 -1.08
N LYS A 300 -7.92 -11.74 -1.38
CA LYS A 300 -9.24 -11.58 -0.75
C LYS A 300 -10.13 -12.78 -1.06
N ILE A 301 -10.14 -13.28 -2.30
CA ILE A 301 -10.87 -14.49 -2.68
C ILE A 301 -10.35 -15.75 -1.99
N ASN A 302 -9.04 -15.96 -1.98
CA ASN A 302 -8.42 -17.09 -1.30
C ASN A 302 -8.69 -17.06 0.20
N SER A 303 -8.80 -15.87 0.82
CA SER A 303 -9.20 -15.76 2.23
C SER A 303 -10.63 -16.23 2.48
N ILE A 304 -11.58 -15.88 1.59
CA ILE A 304 -12.98 -16.34 1.66
C ILE A 304 -13.04 -17.86 1.45
N ILE A 305 -12.31 -18.38 0.46
CA ILE A 305 -12.23 -19.82 0.19
C ILE A 305 -11.62 -20.57 1.37
N ASN A 306 -10.59 -20.02 2.02
CA ASN A 306 -9.98 -20.62 3.21
C ASN A 306 -10.95 -20.65 4.40
N ILE A 307 -11.72 -19.58 4.62
CA ILE A 307 -12.79 -19.55 5.63
C ILE A 307 -13.82 -20.66 5.34
N GLY A 308 -14.26 -20.78 4.08
CA GLY A 308 -15.19 -21.83 3.65
C GLY A 308 -14.63 -23.26 3.77
N ASN A 309 -13.36 -23.46 3.42
CA ASN A 309 -12.66 -24.74 3.56
C ASN A 309 -12.56 -25.16 5.03
N ASN A 310 -12.21 -24.22 5.91
CA ASN A 310 -12.16 -24.46 7.35
C ASN A 310 -13.54 -24.85 7.88
N ALA A 311 -14.60 -24.12 7.52
CA ALA A 311 -15.96 -24.47 7.90
C ALA A 311 -16.38 -25.85 7.39
N SER A 312 -16.11 -26.15 6.11
CA SER A 312 -16.40 -27.44 5.49
C SER A 312 -15.66 -28.60 6.18
N ASN A 313 -14.41 -28.38 6.58
CA ASN A 313 -13.60 -29.37 7.31
C ASN A 313 -14.17 -29.62 8.72
N GLN A 314 -14.54 -28.56 9.46
CA GLN A 314 -15.16 -28.69 10.78
C GLN A 314 -16.52 -29.40 10.71
N LEU A 315 -17.30 -29.18 9.65
CA LEU A 315 -18.58 -29.85 9.41
C LEU A 315 -18.43 -31.25 8.76
N LYS A 316 -17.20 -31.69 8.46
CA LYS A 316 -16.90 -32.96 7.76
C LYS A 316 -17.58 -33.09 6.38
N GLN A 317 -17.85 -31.96 5.72
CA GLN A 317 -18.46 -31.93 4.39
C GLN A 317 -17.38 -32.01 3.30
N GLN A 318 -16.90 -33.23 3.03
CA GLN A 318 -15.82 -33.47 2.06
C GLN A 318 -16.15 -32.96 0.65
N ASN A 319 -17.40 -33.11 0.20
CA ASN A 319 -17.80 -32.64 -1.12
C ASN A 319 -17.63 -31.13 -1.28
N ASN A 320 -18.06 -30.35 -0.28
CA ASN A 320 -17.93 -28.89 -0.37
C ASN A 320 -16.47 -28.43 -0.30
N LEU A 321 -15.66 -29.10 0.51
CA LEU A 321 -14.22 -28.87 0.58
C LEU A 321 -13.55 -29.10 -0.79
N VAL A 322 -13.90 -30.18 -1.49
CA VAL A 322 -13.40 -30.44 -2.86
C VAL A 322 -13.85 -29.35 -3.82
N HIS A 323 -15.14 -28.97 -3.81
CA HIS A 323 -15.65 -27.93 -4.69
C HIS A 323 -14.99 -26.56 -4.46
N LEU A 324 -14.82 -26.14 -3.20
CA LEU A 324 -14.15 -24.88 -2.85
C LEU A 324 -12.67 -24.90 -3.23
N SER A 325 -11.99 -26.04 -3.01
CA SER A 325 -10.59 -26.21 -3.40
C SER A 325 -10.41 -26.14 -4.92
N LEU A 326 -11.31 -26.75 -5.70
CA LEU A 326 -11.30 -26.65 -7.17
C LEU A 326 -11.53 -25.21 -7.65
N LYS A 327 -12.46 -24.48 -7.02
CA LYS A 327 -12.70 -23.06 -7.31
C LYS A 327 -11.47 -22.22 -7.02
N GLY A 328 -10.80 -22.45 -5.88
CA GLY A 328 -9.53 -21.78 -5.53
C GLY A 328 -8.45 -22.02 -6.58
N SER A 329 -8.29 -23.28 -7.02
CA SER A 329 -7.36 -23.62 -8.10
C SER A 329 -7.69 -22.91 -9.41
N TYR A 330 -8.96 -22.78 -9.78
CA TYR A 330 -9.38 -22.04 -10.97
C TYR A 330 -9.06 -20.54 -10.87
N PHE A 331 -9.35 -19.90 -9.74
CA PHE A 331 -8.99 -18.49 -9.53
C PHE A 331 -7.47 -18.27 -9.58
N ASN A 332 -6.69 -19.19 -9.01
CA ASN A 332 -5.23 -19.12 -9.09
C ASN A 332 -4.72 -19.35 -10.52
N TYR A 333 -5.39 -20.19 -11.32
CA TYR A 333 -5.06 -20.35 -12.74
C TYR A 333 -5.24 -19.05 -13.54
N LEU A 334 -6.30 -18.27 -13.25
CA LEU A 334 -6.54 -16.98 -13.92
C LEU A 334 -5.39 -15.97 -13.73
N GLN A 335 -4.55 -16.12 -12.71
CA GLN A 335 -3.39 -15.26 -12.46
C GLN A 335 -2.32 -15.37 -13.55
N ASN A 336 -2.28 -16.49 -14.28
CA ASN A 336 -1.27 -16.82 -15.28
C ASN A 336 -1.88 -16.88 -16.70
N ASN A 337 -2.73 -15.92 -17.08
CA ASN A 337 -3.33 -15.92 -18.39
C ASN A 337 -2.31 -15.55 -19.50
N LEU A 338 -1.68 -16.58 -20.07
CA LEU A 338 -0.70 -16.41 -21.15
C LEU A 338 -1.33 -15.83 -22.44
N GLU A 339 -2.64 -16.01 -22.65
CA GLU A 339 -3.33 -15.54 -23.85
C GLU A 339 -3.36 -14.01 -23.93
N LEU A 340 -3.70 -13.33 -22.82
CA LEU A 340 -3.73 -11.86 -22.76
C LEU A 340 -2.37 -11.24 -23.05
N ILE A 341 -1.29 -11.89 -22.62
CA ILE A 341 0.08 -11.43 -22.89
C ILE A 341 0.41 -11.59 -24.37
N SER A 342 0.04 -12.72 -24.97
CA SER A 342 0.19 -12.94 -26.41
C SER A 342 -0.57 -11.89 -27.24
N ASP A 343 -1.79 -11.54 -26.82
CA ASP A 343 -2.60 -10.53 -27.53
C ASP A 343 -2.00 -9.13 -27.43
N VAL A 344 -1.59 -8.73 -26.21
CA VAL A 344 -0.93 -7.43 -25.99
C VAL A 344 0.39 -7.37 -26.74
N THR A 345 1.23 -8.41 -26.69
CA THR A 345 2.50 -8.44 -27.44
C THR A 345 2.28 -8.35 -28.96
N THR A 346 1.24 -8.99 -29.48
CA THR A 346 0.86 -8.91 -30.89
C THR A 346 0.47 -7.47 -31.26
N LYS A 347 -0.39 -6.81 -30.47
CA LYS A 347 -0.77 -5.41 -30.69
C LYS A 347 0.42 -4.46 -30.63
N LEU A 348 1.33 -4.69 -29.68
CA LEU A 348 2.57 -3.95 -29.54
C LEU A 348 3.52 -4.15 -30.75
N ALA A 349 3.52 -5.32 -31.38
CA ALA A 349 4.29 -5.56 -32.62
C ALA A 349 3.79 -4.70 -33.79
N PHE A 350 2.48 -4.43 -33.84
CA PHE A 350 1.86 -3.50 -34.80
C PHE A 350 1.90 -2.03 -34.36
N LYS A 351 2.58 -1.69 -33.26
CA LYS A 351 2.60 -0.34 -32.64
C LYS A 351 1.22 0.22 -32.28
N ASP A 352 0.22 -0.64 -32.12
CA ASP A 352 -1.12 -0.27 -31.67
C ASP A 352 -1.16 -0.21 -30.13
N TYR A 353 -0.58 0.84 -29.55
CA TYR A 353 -0.52 1.03 -28.10
C TYR A 353 -1.91 1.23 -27.48
N THR A 354 -2.81 1.92 -28.20
CA THR A 354 -4.20 2.13 -27.79
C THR A 354 -4.97 0.81 -27.67
N GLY A 355 -4.83 -0.08 -28.66
CA GLY A 355 -5.43 -1.40 -28.64
C GLY A 355 -4.82 -2.29 -27.55
N ALA A 356 -3.50 -2.20 -27.34
CA ALA A 356 -2.81 -2.90 -26.26
C ALA A 356 -3.33 -2.46 -24.86
N LEU A 357 -3.50 -1.16 -24.64
CA LEU A 357 -4.08 -0.62 -23.41
C LEU A 357 -5.55 -1.02 -23.22
N SER A 358 -6.33 -1.07 -24.30
CA SER A 358 -7.72 -1.54 -24.24
C SER A 358 -7.80 -3.00 -23.76
N ILE A 359 -6.91 -3.87 -24.25
CA ILE A 359 -6.84 -5.28 -23.82
C ILE A 359 -6.38 -5.36 -22.36
N ALA A 360 -5.34 -4.61 -21.98
CA ALA A 360 -4.86 -4.58 -20.60
C ALA A 360 -5.95 -4.14 -19.61
N ASN A 361 -6.76 -3.14 -19.97
CA ASN A 361 -7.88 -2.67 -19.15
C ASN A 361 -9.00 -3.71 -18.93
N LYS A 362 -9.09 -4.75 -19.77
CA LYS A 362 -10.06 -5.84 -19.59
C LYS A 362 -9.66 -6.83 -18.50
N SER A 363 -8.39 -6.89 -18.11
CA SER A 363 -7.95 -7.79 -17.04
C SER A 363 -8.56 -7.35 -15.72
N ILE A 364 -9.32 -8.23 -15.07
CA ILE A 364 -9.98 -7.98 -13.78
C ILE A 364 -8.93 -7.98 -12.63
N ILE A 365 -7.85 -8.75 -12.78
CA ILE A 365 -6.84 -8.95 -11.74
C ILE A 365 -5.84 -7.79 -11.75
N ASN A 366 -5.68 -7.13 -10.60
CA ASN A 366 -4.80 -5.97 -10.49
C ASN A 366 -3.35 -6.31 -10.85
N ILE A 367 -2.81 -7.44 -10.38
CA ILE A 367 -1.42 -7.78 -10.67
C ILE A 367 -1.17 -8.09 -12.16
N GLU A 368 -2.13 -8.75 -12.81
CA GLU A 368 -2.03 -9.05 -14.23
C GLU A 368 -2.10 -7.76 -15.06
N ARG A 369 -3.02 -6.86 -14.71
CA ARG A 369 -3.08 -5.53 -15.32
C ARG A 369 -1.78 -4.75 -15.15
N LEU A 370 -1.15 -4.83 -13.97
CA LEU A 370 0.16 -4.22 -13.70
C LEU A 370 1.22 -4.75 -14.67
N ARG A 371 1.29 -6.07 -14.81
CA ARG A 371 2.23 -6.74 -15.71
C ARG A 371 2.04 -6.26 -17.15
N LEU A 372 0.80 -6.20 -17.63
CA LEU A 372 0.50 -5.75 -18.98
C LEU A 372 0.86 -4.27 -19.18
N TYR A 373 0.60 -3.41 -18.20
CA TYR A 373 1.01 -2.00 -18.26
C TYR A 373 2.53 -1.84 -18.30
N CYS A 374 3.27 -2.59 -17.47
CA CYS A 374 4.73 -2.60 -17.50
C CYS A 374 5.27 -3.09 -18.86
N LEU A 375 4.66 -4.12 -19.44
CA LEU A 375 5.05 -4.60 -20.76
C LEU A 375 4.85 -3.52 -21.84
N ILE A 376 3.71 -2.83 -21.84
CA ILE A 376 3.38 -1.75 -22.78
C ILE A 376 4.33 -0.57 -22.60
N ALA A 377 4.52 -0.09 -21.38
CA ALA A 377 5.39 1.05 -21.07
C ALA A 377 6.86 0.77 -21.44
N LYS A 378 7.35 -0.46 -21.19
CA LYS A 378 8.68 -0.90 -21.63
C LYS A 378 8.83 -0.80 -23.14
N LYS A 379 7.81 -1.23 -23.90
CA LYS A 379 7.82 -1.19 -25.36
C LYS A 379 7.74 0.26 -25.89
N GLN A 380 6.91 1.12 -25.31
CA GLN A 380 6.87 2.55 -25.64
C GLN A 380 8.23 3.22 -25.42
N LYS A 381 8.87 2.94 -24.29
CA LYS A 381 10.22 3.46 -24.01
C LYS A 381 11.25 2.94 -25.00
N LYS A 382 11.18 1.68 -25.43
CA LYS A 382 12.08 1.13 -26.45
C LYS A 382 11.90 1.77 -27.83
N ASP A 383 10.66 2.00 -28.24
CA ASP A 383 10.35 2.43 -29.60
C ASP A 383 10.44 3.96 -29.76
N ASN A 384 10.08 4.73 -28.72
CA ASN A 384 9.93 6.19 -28.78
C ASN A 384 10.75 6.96 -27.73
N ASN A 385 11.48 6.27 -26.84
CA ASN A 385 12.23 6.83 -25.70
C ASN A 385 11.40 7.69 -24.71
N VAL A 386 10.08 7.66 -24.83
CA VAL A 386 9.14 8.38 -23.98
C VAL A 386 8.01 7.42 -23.57
N ILE A 387 7.65 7.47 -22.29
CA ILE A 387 6.46 6.79 -21.76
C ILE A 387 5.41 7.86 -21.54
N GLU A 388 4.17 7.60 -21.94
CA GLU A 388 3.06 8.51 -21.67
C GLU A 388 2.86 8.71 -20.16
N GLU A 389 2.79 9.98 -19.71
CA GLU A 389 2.66 10.31 -18.29
C GLU A 389 1.42 9.69 -17.64
N ASN A 390 0.34 9.53 -18.41
CA ASN A 390 -0.88 8.87 -17.93
C ASN A 390 -0.64 7.40 -17.60
N LEU A 391 0.02 6.66 -18.50
CA LEU A 391 0.35 5.25 -18.28
C LEU A 391 1.32 5.09 -17.10
N LEU A 392 2.28 6.01 -16.95
CA LEU A 392 3.19 5.97 -15.82
C LEU A 392 2.43 6.20 -14.50
N SER A 393 1.56 7.21 -14.43
CA SER A 393 0.67 7.44 -13.27
C SER A 393 -0.23 6.25 -12.96
N ASP A 394 -0.77 5.58 -13.99
CA ASP A 394 -1.62 4.40 -13.83
C ASP A 394 -0.82 3.21 -13.28
N ILE A 395 0.42 3.01 -13.75
CA ILE A 395 1.36 2.04 -13.19
C ILE A 395 1.64 2.36 -11.72
N GLU A 396 1.92 3.62 -11.36
CA GLU A 396 2.18 3.99 -9.97
C GLU A 396 0.98 3.73 -9.05
N ALA A 397 -0.22 4.11 -9.50
CA ALA A 397 -1.45 3.93 -8.74
C ALA A 397 -1.77 2.45 -8.55
N LEU A 398 -1.62 1.67 -9.60
CA LEU A 398 -1.94 0.24 -9.60
C LEU A 398 -0.87 -0.57 -8.86
N PHE A 399 0.40 -0.15 -8.90
CA PHE A 399 1.49 -0.70 -8.09
C PHE A 399 1.19 -0.59 -6.58
N LYS A 400 0.67 0.55 -6.13
CA LYS A 400 0.31 0.73 -4.70
C LYS A 400 -0.86 -0.16 -4.27
N LYS A 401 -1.83 -0.39 -5.18
CA LYS A 401 -3.02 -1.21 -4.93
C LYS A 401 -2.75 -2.72 -5.01
N SER A 402 -1.73 -3.13 -5.75
CA SER A 402 -1.40 -4.53 -5.96
C SER A 402 -0.77 -5.16 -4.72
N ASP A 403 -1.29 -6.33 -4.34
CA ASP A 403 -0.68 -7.17 -3.32
C ASP A 403 0.30 -8.15 -3.97
N PHE A 404 1.57 -8.09 -3.55
CA PHE A 404 2.67 -8.85 -4.13
C PHE A 404 2.99 -10.16 -3.38
N SER A 405 2.29 -10.44 -2.28
CA SER A 405 2.60 -11.56 -1.37
C SER A 405 2.47 -12.95 -2.01
N ASN A 406 1.54 -13.15 -2.95
CA ASN A 406 1.27 -14.46 -3.60
C ASN A 406 1.37 -14.38 -5.13
N THR A 407 2.32 -13.58 -5.64
CA THR A 407 2.39 -13.31 -7.07
C THR A 407 3.06 -14.42 -7.89
N GLY A 408 3.73 -15.37 -7.23
CA GLY A 408 4.48 -16.44 -7.87
C GLY A 408 5.54 -15.91 -8.84
N GLU A 409 5.74 -16.60 -9.96
CA GLU A 409 6.75 -16.25 -10.97
C GLU A 409 6.44 -14.95 -11.74
N VAL A 410 5.18 -14.51 -11.76
CA VAL A 410 4.76 -13.28 -12.46
C VAL A 410 5.48 -12.05 -11.91
N ILE A 411 5.90 -12.09 -10.64
CA ILE A 411 6.64 -10.98 -10.03
C ILE A 411 7.98 -10.72 -10.72
N TYR A 412 8.62 -11.77 -11.24
CA TYR A 412 9.89 -11.66 -11.94
C TYR A 412 9.77 -10.87 -13.23
N ASP A 413 8.67 -11.05 -13.94
CA ASP A 413 8.38 -10.31 -15.17
C ASP A 413 8.05 -8.85 -14.87
N ILE A 414 7.23 -8.61 -13.85
CA ILE A 414 6.90 -7.25 -13.40
C ILE A 414 8.17 -6.51 -12.99
N ILE A 415 9.01 -7.10 -12.13
CA ILE A 415 10.28 -6.48 -11.71
C ILE A 415 11.17 -6.23 -12.93
N SER A 416 11.33 -7.23 -13.81
CA SER A 416 12.15 -7.14 -15.01
C SER A 416 11.72 -5.99 -15.92
N ASP A 417 10.42 -5.79 -16.11
CA ASP A 417 9.90 -4.73 -16.97
C ASP A 417 9.91 -3.38 -16.25
N MET A 418 9.64 -3.37 -14.93
CA MET A 418 9.69 -2.18 -14.10
C MET A 418 11.11 -1.60 -13.98
N LEU A 419 12.16 -2.43 -13.94
CA LEU A 419 13.55 -1.96 -13.96
C LEU A 419 13.86 -1.14 -15.22
N TYR A 420 13.20 -1.44 -16.35
CA TYR A 420 13.35 -0.67 -17.57
C TYR A 420 12.61 0.68 -17.50
N ILE A 421 11.52 0.76 -16.73
CA ILE A 421 10.62 1.92 -16.64
C ILE A 421 11.04 2.85 -15.50
N ASP A 422 10.95 2.34 -14.26
CA ASP A 422 11.31 3.00 -13.00
C ASP A 422 12.02 1.99 -12.06
N PRO A 423 13.37 2.03 -12.01
CA PRO A 423 14.15 1.18 -11.12
C PRO A 423 13.82 1.31 -9.63
N ALA A 424 13.37 2.49 -9.17
CA ALA A 424 13.05 2.70 -7.76
C ALA A 424 11.79 1.94 -7.33
N MET A 425 10.80 1.81 -8.22
CA MET A 425 9.62 0.97 -7.96
C MET A 425 9.94 -0.51 -7.96
N ALA A 426 10.78 -0.96 -8.88
CA ALA A 426 11.24 -2.35 -8.90
C ALA A 426 11.93 -2.74 -7.59
N LEU A 427 12.78 -1.85 -7.04
CA LEU A 427 13.43 -2.06 -5.74
C LEU A 427 12.45 -2.13 -4.58
N LYS A 428 11.37 -1.33 -4.59
CA LYS A 428 10.32 -1.43 -3.57
C LYS A 428 9.63 -2.79 -3.55
N ILE A 429 9.49 -3.47 -4.69
CA ILE A 429 8.96 -4.83 -4.74
C ILE A 429 9.95 -5.78 -4.03
N VAL A 430 11.25 -5.66 -4.33
CA VAL A 430 12.30 -6.50 -3.73
C VAL A 430 12.38 -6.29 -2.20
N ASP A 431 12.22 -5.05 -1.73
CA ASP A 431 12.32 -4.72 -0.31
C ASP A 431 11.07 -5.04 0.52
N ASN A 432 9.87 -4.87 -0.04
CA ASN A 432 8.62 -5.10 0.69
C ASN A 432 8.26 -6.58 0.80
N ASN A 433 8.84 -7.42 -0.02
CA ASN A 433 8.45 -8.82 -0.07
C ASN A 433 9.20 -9.67 0.97
N GLU A 434 8.44 -10.47 1.70
CA GLU A 434 8.91 -11.65 2.45
C GLU A 434 9.38 -12.79 1.50
N LEU A 435 9.85 -12.45 0.29
CA LEU A 435 10.44 -13.37 -0.65
C LEU A 435 11.82 -13.76 -0.13
N ASN A 436 11.88 -14.88 0.58
CA ASN A 436 13.10 -15.47 1.14
C ASN A 436 13.96 -16.17 0.07
N ASP A 437 13.89 -15.76 -1.19
CA ASP A 437 14.55 -16.47 -2.28
C ASP A 437 15.78 -15.69 -2.78
N SER A 438 16.97 -16.25 -2.54
CA SER A 438 18.25 -15.66 -2.99
C SER A 438 18.34 -15.52 -4.51
N ASN A 439 17.59 -16.35 -5.25
CA ASN A 439 17.58 -16.38 -6.70
C ASN A 439 17.07 -15.09 -7.35
N ILE A 440 16.20 -14.34 -6.67
CA ILE A 440 15.63 -13.10 -7.19
C ILE A 440 16.72 -12.04 -7.38
N ASN A 441 17.59 -11.89 -6.38
CA ASN A 441 18.69 -10.92 -6.42
C ASN A 441 19.68 -11.26 -7.53
N ASP A 442 20.03 -12.53 -7.71
CA ASP A 442 20.98 -12.96 -8.73
C ASP A 442 20.40 -12.83 -10.15
N MET A 443 19.11 -13.13 -10.33
CA MET A 443 18.42 -12.95 -11.62
C MET A 443 18.26 -11.46 -11.96
N ILE A 444 17.92 -10.61 -10.99
CA ILE A 444 17.84 -9.16 -11.19
C ILE A 444 19.21 -8.60 -11.56
N VAL A 445 20.26 -8.98 -10.84
CA VAL A 445 21.64 -8.57 -11.16
C VAL A 445 22.03 -9.05 -12.57
N ALA A 446 21.74 -10.30 -12.93
CA ALA A 446 22.03 -10.83 -14.26
C ALA A 446 21.26 -10.09 -15.38
N LYS A 447 19.96 -9.84 -15.21
CA LYS A 447 19.15 -9.08 -16.18
C LYS A 447 19.59 -7.63 -16.27
N LEU A 448 20.01 -7.01 -15.16
CA LEU A 448 20.56 -5.66 -15.15
C LEU A 448 21.87 -5.57 -15.91
N SER A 449 22.78 -6.54 -15.75
CA SER A 449 23.99 -6.65 -16.58
C SER A 449 23.67 -6.81 -18.07
N ILE A 450 22.61 -7.54 -18.41
CA ILE A 450 22.15 -7.69 -19.80
C ILE A 450 21.52 -6.39 -20.32
N MET A 451 20.85 -5.61 -19.46
CA MET A 451 20.29 -4.31 -19.84
C MET A 451 21.36 -3.25 -20.08
N SER A 452 22.46 -3.26 -19.33
CA SER A 452 23.60 -2.37 -19.59
C SER A 452 24.33 -2.67 -20.89
N LEU A 453 24.28 -3.92 -21.36
CA LEU A 453 24.77 -4.28 -22.69
C LEU A 453 23.89 -3.71 -23.83
N ASN A 454 22.63 -3.37 -23.55
CA ASN A 454 21.62 -3.07 -24.58
C ASN A 454 21.13 -1.60 -24.62
N ASN A 455 21.41 -0.78 -23.60
CA ASN A 455 20.92 0.60 -23.52
C ASN A 455 22.05 1.63 -23.40
N GLU A 456 21.99 2.66 -24.25
CA GLU A 456 22.53 3.98 -23.94
C GLU A 456 21.51 4.67 -23.03
N VAL A 457 21.78 4.73 -21.73
CA VAL A 457 20.90 5.44 -20.79
C VAL A 457 21.16 6.95 -20.92
N ASP A 458 20.11 7.71 -21.24
CA ASP A 458 20.13 9.17 -21.32
C ASP A 458 20.68 9.82 -20.04
N ASN A 459 21.61 10.76 -20.23
CA ASN A 459 22.33 11.43 -19.14
C ASN A 459 21.46 12.41 -18.32
N ASP A 460 20.27 12.79 -18.80
CA ASP A 460 19.51 13.94 -18.26
C ASP A 460 18.63 13.65 -17.03
N LYS A 461 18.56 12.40 -16.54
CA LYS A 461 17.73 12.03 -15.36
C LYS A 461 18.51 11.53 -14.14
N LYS A 462 19.84 11.63 -14.15
CA LYS A 462 20.73 11.07 -13.11
C LYS A 462 20.43 11.62 -11.70
N ASP A 463 20.23 12.92 -11.55
CA ASP A 463 20.16 13.53 -10.21
C ASP A 463 18.89 13.15 -9.41
N THR A 464 17.75 12.92 -10.05
CA THR A 464 16.48 12.59 -9.36
C THR A 464 16.32 11.11 -8.99
N THR A 465 16.98 10.21 -9.73
CA THR A 465 17.05 8.78 -9.38
C THR A 465 17.99 8.54 -8.20
N ASN A 466 19.01 9.38 -8.04
CA ASN A 466 20.08 9.21 -7.05
C ASN A 466 19.59 9.45 -5.61
N GLU A 467 18.78 10.49 -5.38
CA GLU A 467 18.13 10.72 -4.08
C GLU A 467 17.14 9.62 -3.69
N LYS A 468 16.53 8.96 -4.68
CA LYS A 468 15.58 7.86 -4.45
C LYS A 468 16.31 6.57 -4.09
N LEU A 469 17.44 6.25 -4.73
CA LEU A 469 18.24 5.04 -4.48
C LEU A 469 18.93 5.04 -3.10
N GLU A 470 19.38 6.20 -2.63
CA GLU A 470 19.99 6.37 -1.29
C GLU A 470 19.07 5.88 -0.15
N LYS A 471 17.75 5.97 -0.32
CA LYS A 471 16.73 5.56 0.67
C LYS A 471 16.55 4.04 0.80
N PHE A 472 17.11 3.24 -0.11
CA PHE A 472 16.91 1.79 -0.17
C PHE A 472 18.15 0.97 0.25
N LYS A 473 19.05 1.52 1.09
CA LYS A 473 20.27 0.84 1.60
C LYS A 473 20.02 -0.32 2.61
N ASN A 474 18.81 -0.87 2.69
CA ASN A 474 18.52 -2.02 3.57
C ASN A 474 19.24 -3.29 3.08
N SER A 475 19.53 -4.23 4.00
CA SER A 475 20.47 -5.34 3.76
C SER A 475 20.12 -6.29 2.60
N LYS A 476 18.85 -6.43 2.23
CA LYS A 476 18.37 -7.40 1.22
C LYS A 476 18.55 -6.94 -0.24
N SER A 477 18.43 -5.63 -0.51
CA SER A 477 18.52 -5.05 -1.87
C SER A 477 19.86 -4.39 -2.19
N ARG A 478 20.82 -4.39 -1.25
CA ARG A 478 22.16 -3.78 -1.47
C ARG A 478 22.84 -4.25 -2.76
N LYS A 479 22.75 -5.54 -3.09
CA LYS A 479 23.35 -6.11 -4.31
C LYS A 479 22.74 -5.51 -5.58
N VAL A 480 21.41 -5.33 -5.59
CA VAL A 480 20.66 -4.76 -6.71
C VAL A 480 20.88 -3.24 -6.79
N VAL A 481 20.85 -2.53 -5.66
CA VAL A 481 21.14 -1.09 -5.59
C VAL A 481 22.57 -0.79 -6.07
N ARG A 482 23.55 -1.64 -5.70
CA ARG A 482 24.93 -1.56 -6.19
C ARG A 482 25.02 -1.82 -7.70
N ALA A 483 24.33 -2.84 -8.22
CA ALA A 483 24.30 -3.09 -9.66
C ALA A 483 23.68 -1.90 -10.43
N LEU A 484 22.61 -1.32 -9.90
CA LEU A 484 21.94 -0.15 -10.49
C LEU A 484 22.80 1.12 -10.46
N SER A 485 23.50 1.41 -9.36
CA SER A 485 24.38 2.58 -9.28
C SER A 485 25.60 2.47 -10.21
N ILE A 486 26.08 1.26 -10.47
CA ILE A 486 27.11 1.01 -11.48
C ILE A 486 26.58 1.25 -12.90
N ILE A 487 25.32 0.89 -13.18
CA ILE A 487 24.68 1.10 -14.50
C ILE A 487 24.37 2.58 -14.75
N LEU A 488 23.99 3.31 -13.71
CA LEU A 488 23.68 4.75 -13.80
C LEU A 488 24.94 5.63 -13.84
N GLY A 489 26.13 5.05 -13.58
CA GLY A 489 27.43 5.70 -13.78
C GLY A 489 27.95 6.51 -12.59
N ASP A 490 27.47 6.24 -11.37
CA ASP A 490 27.75 7.08 -10.18
C ASP A 490 28.99 6.67 -9.36
N LEU A 491 29.64 5.57 -9.72
CA LEU A 491 30.75 5.05 -8.93
C LEU A 491 32.09 5.39 -9.56
N SER A 492 32.92 6.15 -8.83
CA SER A 492 34.34 6.29 -9.15
C SER A 492 35.07 4.97 -8.93
N SER A 493 36.15 4.74 -9.67
CA SER A 493 36.97 3.53 -9.58
C SER A 493 37.42 3.23 -8.15
N ASP A 494 37.73 4.28 -7.37
CA ASP A 494 38.16 4.18 -5.97
C ASP A 494 37.04 3.69 -5.04
N LYS A 495 35.79 4.12 -5.25
CA LYS A 495 34.66 3.64 -4.46
C LYS A 495 34.38 2.17 -4.74
N ILE A 496 34.51 1.74 -5.99
CA ILE A 496 34.33 0.32 -6.36
C ILE A 496 35.43 -0.54 -5.77
N LEU A 497 36.68 -0.08 -5.82
CA LEU A 497 37.80 -0.76 -5.18
C LEU A 497 37.54 -0.97 -3.68
N SER A 498 37.01 0.04 -2.98
CA SER A 498 36.65 -0.05 -1.56
C SER A 498 35.44 -0.94 -1.27
N GLU A 499 34.49 -1.07 -2.20
CA GLU A 499 33.31 -1.93 -2.05
C GLU A 499 33.63 -3.39 -2.38
N ILE A 500 34.52 -3.66 -3.33
CA ILE A 500 35.03 -5.00 -3.64
C ILE A 500 35.76 -5.60 -2.44
N ASP A 501 36.48 -4.78 -1.67
CA ASP A 501 37.17 -5.22 -0.45
C ASP A 501 36.23 -5.66 0.67
N LYS A 502 34.97 -5.19 0.64
CA LYS A 502 33.95 -5.56 1.63
C LYS A 502 33.20 -6.84 1.29
N ILE A 503 33.45 -7.44 0.12
CA ILE A 503 32.81 -8.68 -0.31
C ILE A 503 33.73 -9.84 0.08
N ASP A 504 33.19 -10.93 0.62
CA ASP A 504 34.00 -12.12 0.96
C ASP A 504 34.10 -13.10 -0.23
N ASP A 505 33.00 -13.27 -0.98
CA ASP A 505 32.95 -14.19 -2.12
C ASP A 505 33.67 -13.65 -3.37
N SER A 506 34.63 -14.43 -3.86
CA SER A 506 35.44 -14.10 -5.04
C SER A 506 34.64 -14.12 -6.35
N ILE A 507 33.54 -14.90 -6.42
CA ILE A 507 32.68 -14.94 -7.59
C ILE A 507 31.85 -13.66 -7.72
N GLU A 508 31.27 -13.20 -6.60
CA GLU A 508 30.57 -11.93 -6.53
C GLU A 508 31.48 -10.73 -6.86
N LYS A 509 32.74 -10.73 -6.39
CA LYS A 509 33.71 -9.68 -6.75
C LYS A 509 33.90 -9.56 -8.25
N ILE A 510 34.11 -10.69 -8.95
CA ILE A 510 34.35 -10.69 -10.40
C ILE A 510 33.10 -10.24 -11.17
N LYS A 511 31.90 -10.68 -10.77
CA LYS A 511 30.65 -10.24 -11.42
C LYS A 511 30.46 -8.73 -11.33
N LEU A 512 30.73 -8.15 -10.16
CA LEU A 512 30.57 -6.71 -9.93
C LEU A 512 31.63 -5.87 -10.67
N ILE A 513 32.88 -6.35 -10.68
CA ILE A 513 33.98 -5.77 -11.49
C ILE A 513 33.62 -5.78 -12.98
N ARG A 514 33.13 -6.92 -13.47
CA ARG A 514 32.74 -7.09 -14.88
C ARG A 514 31.69 -6.06 -15.28
N LEU A 515 30.66 -5.92 -14.45
CA LEU A 515 29.55 -4.98 -14.65
C LEU A 515 30.04 -3.51 -14.71
N TYR A 516 31.03 -3.14 -13.89
CA TYR A 516 31.65 -1.80 -13.97
C TYR A 516 32.50 -1.63 -15.22
N LEU A 517 33.42 -2.56 -15.50
CA LEU A 517 34.31 -2.49 -16.65
C LEU A 517 33.55 -2.44 -17.98
N GLU A 518 32.43 -3.15 -18.10
CA GLU A 518 31.57 -3.11 -19.30
C GLU A 518 31.04 -1.68 -19.59
N ASN A 519 30.72 -0.91 -18.56
CA ASN A 519 30.13 0.43 -18.68
C ASN A 519 31.14 1.59 -18.82
N ILE A 520 32.44 1.33 -18.66
CA ILE A 520 33.47 2.36 -18.86
C ILE A 520 33.69 2.60 -20.37
N LYS A 521 33.31 3.79 -20.86
CA LYS A 521 33.46 4.18 -22.28
C LYS A 521 34.71 5.03 -22.56
N LYS A 522 35.37 5.62 -21.54
CA LYS A 522 36.53 6.52 -21.67
C LYS A 522 37.56 6.22 -20.57
N ASN A 523 38.78 6.75 -20.71
CA ASN A 523 39.78 6.65 -19.65
C ASN A 523 39.22 7.25 -18.35
N THR A 524 39.18 6.44 -17.29
CA THR A 524 38.70 6.81 -15.96
C THR A 524 39.83 6.64 -14.97
N GLN A 525 40.06 7.66 -14.14
CA GLN A 525 41.05 7.63 -13.06
C GLN A 525 40.83 6.38 -12.18
N GLY A 526 41.89 5.60 -11.93
CA GLY A 526 41.82 4.35 -11.15
C GLY A 526 41.47 3.07 -11.94
N LEU A 527 41.29 3.15 -13.27
CA LEU A 527 41.11 1.97 -14.14
C LEU A 527 42.25 0.96 -13.99
N GLU A 528 43.49 1.45 -13.90
CA GLU A 528 44.70 0.62 -13.76
C GLU A 528 44.65 -0.26 -12.51
N GLN A 529 44.30 0.33 -11.36
CA GLN A 529 44.20 -0.39 -10.09
C GLN A 529 43.07 -1.43 -10.10
N LEU A 530 41.97 -1.12 -10.79
CA LEU A 530 40.83 -2.03 -10.90
C LEU A 530 41.15 -3.23 -11.82
N ILE A 531 41.85 -3.00 -12.93
CA ILE A 531 42.38 -4.06 -13.80
C ILE A 531 43.38 -4.94 -13.02
N ASP A 532 44.30 -4.32 -12.27
CA ASP A 532 45.31 -5.05 -11.49
C ASP A 532 44.68 -5.95 -10.43
N LYS A 533 43.72 -5.41 -9.66
CA LYS A 533 42.95 -6.17 -8.66
C LYS A 533 42.09 -7.27 -9.27
N THR A 534 41.58 -7.06 -10.49
CA THR A 534 40.86 -8.11 -11.23
C THR A 534 41.80 -9.26 -11.55
N PHE A 535 43.04 -8.98 -11.97
CA PHE A 535 44.04 -10.02 -12.19
C PHE A 535 44.40 -10.75 -10.90
N ASP A 536 44.56 -10.04 -9.79
CA ASP A 536 44.91 -10.68 -8.52
C ASP A 536 43.80 -11.61 -8.00
N ILE A 537 42.52 -11.23 -8.18
CA ILE A 537 41.37 -12.10 -7.85
C ILE A 537 41.33 -13.31 -8.78
N LEU A 538 41.53 -13.12 -10.09
CA LEU A 538 41.53 -14.21 -11.09
C LEU A 538 42.70 -15.20 -10.90
N LEU A 539 43.85 -14.72 -10.41
CA LEU A 539 45.05 -15.53 -10.15
C LEU A 539 45.02 -16.20 -8.77
N SER A 540 44.10 -15.82 -7.88
CA SER A 540 43.91 -16.49 -6.60
C SER A 540 43.34 -17.91 -6.80
N SER A 541 43.87 -18.87 -6.04
CA SER A 541 43.74 -20.33 -6.28
C SER A 541 42.32 -20.90 -6.24
N ASN A 542 41.33 -20.14 -5.77
CA ASN A 542 39.93 -20.57 -5.67
C ASN A 542 39.08 -20.28 -6.93
N VAL A 543 39.66 -19.69 -7.99
CA VAL A 543 38.88 -19.01 -9.07
C VAL A 543 39.04 -19.64 -10.47
N ASN A 544 39.74 -20.77 -10.61
CA ASN A 544 40.00 -21.44 -11.91
C ASN A 544 38.73 -21.74 -12.75
N ASN A 545 37.55 -21.87 -12.13
CA ASN A 545 36.28 -22.08 -12.85
C ASN A 545 35.63 -20.80 -13.41
N LEU A 546 36.12 -19.60 -13.06
CA LEU A 546 35.59 -18.31 -13.52
C LEU A 546 36.37 -17.68 -14.67
N ILE A 547 37.56 -18.20 -14.98
CA ILE A 547 38.37 -17.73 -16.09
C ILE A 547 37.68 -18.15 -17.40
N ASN A 548 36.94 -17.23 -18.02
CA ASN A 548 36.30 -17.43 -19.30
C ASN A 548 36.82 -16.43 -20.35
N LEU A 549 36.65 -16.80 -21.62
CA LEU A 549 37.14 -16.00 -22.75
C LEU A 549 36.47 -14.61 -22.84
N GLU A 550 35.26 -14.45 -22.26
CA GLU A 550 34.56 -13.16 -22.22
C GLU A 550 35.23 -12.14 -21.29
N ILE A 551 35.65 -12.56 -20.10
CA ILE A 551 36.36 -11.70 -19.15
C ILE A 551 37.71 -11.26 -19.75
N LEU A 552 38.40 -12.15 -20.47
CA LEU A 552 39.64 -11.78 -21.18
C LEU A 552 39.41 -10.79 -22.31
N ILE A 553 38.34 -10.93 -23.09
CA ILE A 553 37.96 -9.95 -24.13
C ILE A 553 37.66 -8.60 -23.47
N LEU A 554 36.94 -8.61 -22.36
CA LEU A 554 36.63 -7.39 -21.61
C LEU A 554 37.93 -6.71 -21.13
N LEU A 555 38.79 -7.43 -20.41
CA LEU A 555 40.05 -6.89 -19.90
C LEU A 555 40.97 -6.38 -21.02
N SER A 556 41.18 -7.17 -22.08
CA SER A 556 41.99 -6.75 -23.24
C SER A 556 41.42 -5.52 -23.93
N SER A 557 40.09 -5.41 -24.06
CA SER A 557 39.47 -4.21 -24.63
C SER A 557 39.69 -2.97 -23.76
N LYS A 558 39.66 -3.10 -22.42
CA LYS A 558 39.80 -1.96 -21.50
C LYS A 558 41.25 -1.56 -21.28
N ILE A 559 42.21 -2.46 -21.44
CA ILE A 559 43.64 -2.10 -21.43
C ILE A 559 43.99 -1.12 -22.56
N THR A 560 43.26 -1.13 -23.69
CA THR A 560 43.45 -0.11 -24.74
C THR A 560 43.18 1.32 -24.27
N LEU A 561 42.33 1.48 -23.25
CA LEU A 561 41.91 2.77 -22.68
C LEU A 561 42.88 3.32 -21.61
N VAL A 562 43.87 2.53 -21.18
CA VAL A 562 44.92 2.96 -20.24
C VAL A 562 45.87 3.93 -20.96
N GLU A 563 46.35 5.00 -20.32
CA GLU A 563 47.33 5.91 -20.94
C GLU A 563 48.78 5.51 -20.66
N ASN A 564 49.06 4.95 -19.49
CA ASN A 564 50.41 4.57 -19.08
C ASN A 564 50.94 3.35 -19.87
N ILE A 565 52.02 3.57 -20.62
CA ILE A 565 52.68 2.55 -21.46
C ILE A 565 53.33 1.44 -20.62
N GLU A 566 53.86 1.76 -19.44
CA GLU A 566 54.47 0.77 -18.55
C GLU A 566 53.40 -0.13 -17.91
N ALA A 567 52.29 0.45 -17.47
CA ALA A 567 51.15 -0.30 -16.95
C ALA A 567 50.55 -1.24 -18.01
N LYS A 568 50.40 -0.78 -19.27
CA LYS A 568 49.98 -1.63 -20.40
C LYS A 568 50.88 -2.85 -20.57
N LYS A 569 52.21 -2.67 -20.53
CA LYS A 569 53.18 -3.77 -20.66
C LYS A 569 53.06 -4.77 -19.50
N ILE A 570 52.82 -4.30 -18.28
CA ILE A 570 52.62 -5.16 -17.10
C ILE A 570 51.31 -5.96 -17.25
N PHE A 571 50.21 -5.30 -17.62
CA PHE A 571 48.92 -5.97 -17.82
C PHE A 571 48.96 -6.98 -18.96
N LEU A 572 49.66 -6.68 -20.07
CA LEU A 572 49.87 -7.63 -21.17
C LEU A 572 50.65 -8.88 -20.72
N LYS A 573 51.67 -8.72 -19.86
CA LYS A 573 52.39 -9.86 -19.27
C LYS A 573 51.46 -10.69 -18.38
N LYS A 574 50.68 -10.06 -17.49
CA LYS A 574 49.68 -10.75 -16.63
C LYS A 574 48.61 -11.47 -17.48
N LEU A 575 48.15 -10.87 -18.56
CA LEU A 575 47.22 -11.47 -19.53
C LEU A 575 47.82 -12.71 -20.19
N SER A 576 49.08 -12.63 -20.64
CA SER A 576 49.78 -13.75 -21.29
C SER A 576 50.00 -14.95 -20.34
N SER A 577 50.14 -14.72 -19.04
CA SER A 577 50.19 -15.81 -18.05
C SER A 577 48.84 -16.49 -17.84
N ILE A 578 47.73 -15.75 -17.95
CA ILE A 578 46.38 -16.31 -17.81
C ILE A 578 45.93 -17.00 -19.11
N ASP A 579 46.36 -16.50 -20.28
CA ASP A 579 46.08 -17.10 -21.58
C ASP A 579 46.54 -18.56 -21.66
N LYS A 580 47.66 -18.88 -21.00
CA LYS A 580 48.18 -20.26 -20.87
C LYS A 580 47.29 -21.20 -20.06
N LEU A 581 46.35 -20.67 -19.25
CA LEU A 581 45.44 -21.46 -18.41
C LEU A 581 44.09 -21.77 -19.09
N ILE A 582 43.76 -21.12 -20.22
CA ILE A 582 42.44 -21.20 -20.89
C ILE A 582 42.53 -22.04 -22.17
N VAL A 583 43.18 -23.21 -22.10
CA VAL A 583 43.53 -23.96 -23.30
C VAL A 583 42.30 -24.37 -24.13
N ASP A 584 41.06 -24.47 -23.60
CA ASP A 584 39.94 -24.97 -24.44
C ASP A 584 38.49 -24.57 -24.10
N LYS A 585 38.21 -23.32 -23.69
CA LYS A 585 36.81 -22.90 -23.45
C LYS A 585 36.38 -21.61 -24.17
N GLY A 586 35.74 -21.73 -25.33
CA GLY A 586 34.99 -20.64 -25.97
C GLY A 586 34.88 -20.73 -27.50
N LEU A 587 33.91 -20.00 -28.08
CA LEU A 587 33.69 -19.92 -29.54
C LEU A 587 34.90 -19.29 -30.26
N PHE A 588 35.21 -19.77 -31.46
CA PHE A 588 36.35 -19.31 -32.28
C PHE A 588 36.34 -17.78 -32.53
N ILE A 589 35.16 -17.19 -32.71
CA ILE A 589 35.00 -15.75 -32.94
C ILE A 589 35.48 -14.91 -31.75
N ASN A 590 35.32 -15.43 -30.53
CA ASN A 590 35.77 -14.78 -29.31
C ASN A 590 37.29 -14.85 -29.17
N LYS A 591 37.91 -15.98 -29.57
CA LYS A 591 39.38 -16.10 -29.68
C LYS A 591 39.96 -15.08 -30.65
N ILE A 592 39.29 -14.82 -31.78
CA ILE A 592 39.70 -13.77 -32.74
C ILE A 592 39.57 -12.37 -32.15
N ARG A 593 38.41 -12.03 -31.54
CA ARG A 593 38.21 -10.70 -30.92
C ARG A 593 39.23 -10.40 -29.84
N TYR A 594 39.51 -11.38 -28.99
CA TYR A 594 40.54 -11.29 -27.97
C TYR A 594 41.93 -10.97 -28.57
N LYS A 595 42.36 -11.75 -29.57
CA LYS A 595 43.65 -11.53 -30.24
C LYS A 595 43.73 -10.17 -30.94
N LEU A 596 42.63 -9.68 -31.51
CA LEU A 596 42.57 -8.34 -32.12
C LEU A 596 42.74 -7.22 -31.09
N TYR A 597 42.17 -7.35 -29.89
CA TYR A 597 42.37 -6.37 -28.83
C TYR A 597 43.80 -6.39 -28.29
N VAL A 598 44.37 -7.58 -28.07
CA VAL A 598 45.78 -7.72 -27.67
C VAL A 598 46.71 -7.09 -28.73
N PHE A 599 46.42 -7.30 -30.03
CA PHE A 599 47.17 -6.70 -31.12
C PHE A 599 47.06 -5.16 -31.15
N LYS A 600 45.92 -4.58 -30.75
CA LYS A 600 45.75 -3.12 -30.65
C LYS A 600 46.49 -2.48 -29.47
N VAL A 601 46.88 -3.26 -28.46
CA VAL A 601 47.61 -2.78 -27.27
C VAL A 601 49.13 -2.83 -27.49
N ASN A 602 49.61 -3.84 -28.23
CA ASN A 602 50.99 -3.90 -28.73
C ASN A 602 51.26 -2.82 -29.78
#